data_AF-A0A151RW62-F1
#
_entry.id   AF-A0A151RW62-F1
#
_cell.length_a   1.000
_cell.length_b   1.000
_cell.length_c   1.000
_cell.angle_alpha   90.00
_cell.angle_beta   90.00
_cell.angle_gamma   90.00
#
_symmetry.space_group_name_H-M   'P 1'
#
loop_
_entity.id
_entity.type
_entity.pdbx_description
1 polymer ?
#
loop_
_entity_poly.entity_id
_entity_poly.type
_entity_poly.pdbx_seq_one_letter_code
_entity_poly.pdbx_strand_id
1 'polypeptide(L)' 'MRPIGLCNVSYKILTKILAHHLVQVMESLVHPNQCSFIPQRHRRDNIIIFQEVVHLIRHKSGSKGWMAIKTDIEKAYVD' A
#
# COMPACT_ATOMS: atom_id res chain seq x y z
N MET A 1 13.83 -12.88 -14.41
CA MET A 1 14.80 -12.31 -13.45
C MET A 1 14.61 -10.81 -13.46
N ARG A 2 14.37 -10.16 -12.31
CA ARG A 2 14.17 -8.70 -12.25
C ARG A 2 15.53 -8.03 -11.99
N PRO A 3 16.02 -7.13 -12.87
CA PRO A 3 17.24 -6.38 -12.59
C PRO A 3 17.06 -5.52 -11.33
N ILE A 4 18.14 -5.35 -10.57
CA ILE A 4 18.16 -4.50 -9.38
C ILE A 4 19.08 -3.32 -9.66
N GLY A 5 18.56 -2.11 -9.59
CA GLY A 5 19.35 -0.89 -9.69
C GLY A 5 20.30 -0.76 -8.49
N LEU A 6 21.60 -0.79 -8.76
CA LEU A 6 22.64 -0.51 -7.76
C LEU A 6 22.99 0.97 -7.79
N CYS A 7 22.75 1.67 -6.69
CA CYS A 7 23.11 3.07 -6.52
C CYS A 7 24.32 3.25 -5.57
N ASN A 8 25.05 4.35 -5.76
CA ASN A 8 26.20 4.73 -4.93
C ASN A 8 25.80 4.89 -3.45
N VAL A 9 26.69 4.56 -2.53
CA VAL A 9 26.51 4.69 -1.07
C VAL A 9 26.11 6.11 -0.68
N SER A 10 26.76 7.14 -1.23
CA SER A 10 26.41 8.55 -0.95
C SER A 10 24.95 8.86 -1.33
N TYR A 11 24.50 8.30 -2.46
CA TYR A 11 23.11 8.45 -2.92
C TYR A 11 22.13 7.70 -2.00
N LYS A 12 22.50 6.49 -1.52
CA LYS A 12 21.70 5.75 -0.52
C LYS A 12 21.56 6.52 0.80
N ILE A 13 22.61 7.20 1.24
CA ILE A 13 22.58 8.02 2.46
C ILE A 13 21.61 9.20 2.26
N LEU A 14 21.77 9.95 1.17
CA LEU A 14 20.90 11.09 0.88
C LEU A 14 19.42 10.68 0.77
N THR A 15 19.13 9.63 0.01
CA THR A 15 17.75 9.14 -0.15
C THR A 15 17.15 8.64 1.16
N LYS A 16 17.94 8.04 2.05
CA LYS A 16 17.49 7.62 3.38
C LYS A 16 17.12 8.81 4.27
N ILE A 17 17.91 9.89 4.23
CA ILE A 17 17.60 11.13 4.96
C ILE A 17 16.27 11.72 4.45
N LEU A 18 16.14 11.86 3.12
CA LEU A 18 14.90 12.38 2.52
C LEU A 18 13.69 11.52 2.86
N ALA A 19 13.80 10.20 2.76
CA ALA A 19 12.72 9.28 3.12
C ALA A 19 12.28 9.43 4.58
N HIS A 20 13.23 9.61 5.50
CA HIS A 20 12.93 9.83 6.92
C HIS A 20 12.09 11.10 7.14
N HIS A 21 12.42 12.20 6.46
CA HIS A 21 11.61 13.43 6.53
C HIS A 21 10.23 13.27 5.89
N LEU A 22 10.15 12.63 4.73
CA LEU A 22 8.87 12.42 4.02
C LEU A 22 7.90 11.56 4.82
N VAL A 23 8.40 10.53 5.52
CA VAL A 23 7.58 9.67 6.37
C VAL A 23 6.81 10.45 7.43
N GLN A 24 7.42 11.49 8.02
CA GLN A 24 6.79 12.29 9.08
C GLN A 24 5.56 13.06 8.59
N VAL A 25 5.51 13.45 7.32
CA VAL A 25 4.36 14.15 6.74
C VAL A 25 3.40 13.21 6.02
N MET A 26 3.88 12.06 5.54
CA MET A 26 3.07 11.09 4.79
C MET A 26 1.83 10.62 5.56
N GLU A 27 1.93 10.42 6.88
CA GLU A 27 0.80 9.95 7.69
C GLU A 27 -0.42 10.87 7.59
N SER A 28 -0.20 12.18 7.42
CA SER A 28 -1.25 13.19 7.27
C SER A 28 -1.79 13.34 5.84
N LEU A 29 -1.02 12.92 4.83
CA LEU A 29 -1.35 13.12 3.42
C LEU A 29 -2.11 11.95 2.81
N VAL A 30 -1.91 10.74 3.35
CA VAL A 30 -2.46 9.50 2.79
C VAL A 30 -3.61 8.97 3.63
N HIS A 31 -4.56 8.31 2.96
CA HIS A 31 -5.74 7.74 3.61
C HIS A 31 -5.33 6.71 4.69
N PRO A 32 -6.05 6.61 5.84
CA PRO A 32 -5.71 5.67 6.91
C PRO A 32 -5.55 4.20 6.45
N ASN A 33 -6.37 3.77 5.49
CA ASN A 33 -6.33 2.42 4.93
C ASN A 33 -5.16 2.19 3.94
N GLN A 34 -4.33 3.19 3.67
CA GLN A 34 -3.10 3.03 2.91
C GLN A 34 -2.01 2.49 3.86
N CYS A 35 -1.81 1.16 3.85
CA CYS A 35 -0.88 0.49 4.76
C CYS A 35 0.51 0.21 4.18
N SER A 36 0.77 0.56 2.91
CA SER A 36 2.08 0.29 2.29
C SER A 36 3.03 1.48 2.47
N PHE A 37 4.30 1.17 2.79
CA PHE A 37 5.40 2.14 2.88
C PHE A 37 5.27 3.22 3.97
N ILE A 38 4.38 3.04 4.94
CA ILE A 38 4.24 3.92 6.10
C ILE A 38 4.57 3.10 7.34
N PRO A 39 5.51 3.54 8.20
CA PRO A 39 5.82 2.85 9.44
C PRO A 39 4.56 2.67 10.29
N GLN A 40 4.55 1.62 11.11
CA GLN A 40 3.43 1.29 12.01
C GLN A 40 2.09 0.96 11.34
N ARG A 41 1.96 1.08 10.00
CA ARG A 41 0.83 0.51 9.25
C ARG A 41 1.26 -0.83 8.65
N HIS A 42 0.51 -1.89 8.94
CA HIS A 42 0.92 -3.24 8.54
C HIS A 42 0.07 -3.76 7.37
N ARG A 43 0.70 -4.47 6.43
CA ARG A 43 -0.02 -5.15 5.34
C ARG A 43 -1.13 -6.09 5.85
N ARG A 44 -0.96 -6.65 7.05
CA ARG A 44 -1.95 -7.52 7.71
C ARG A 44 -3.30 -6.83 7.88
N ASP A 45 -3.30 -5.53 8.14
CA ASP A 45 -4.53 -4.75 8.33
C ASP A 45 -5.39 -4.76 7.06
N ASN A 46 -4.76 -4.62 5.88
CA ASN A 46 -5.43 -4.73 4.59
C ASN A 46 -5.99 -6.13 4.30
N ILE A 47 -5.34 -7.19 4.80
CA ILE A 47 -5.84 -8.58 4.63
C ILE A 47 -7.13 -8.76 5.42
N ILE A 48 -7.17 -8.27 6.66
CA ILE A 48 -8.35 -8.34 7.53
C ILE A 48 -9.51 -7.59 6.88
N ILE A 49 -9.29 -6.34 6.46
CA ILE A 49 -10.32 -5.53 5.78
C ILE A 49 -10.84 -6.25 4.53
N PHE A 50 -9.96 -6.85 3.72
CA PHE A 50 -10.40 -7.60 2.54
C PHE A 50 -11.25 -8.81 2.90
N GLN A 51 -10.87 -9.57 3.93
CA GLN A 51 -11.64 -10.72 4.41
C GLN A 51 -13.03 -10.30 4.90
N GLU A 52 -13.13 -9.18 5.62
CA GLU A 52 -14.41 -8.61 6.06
C GLU A 52 -15.27 -8.19 4.86
N VAL A 53 -14.71 -7.49 3.88
CA VAL A 53 -15.43 -7.11 2.65
C VAL A 53 -15.97 -8.34 1.92
N VAL A 54 -15.14 -9.38 1.74
CA VAL A 54 -15.56 -10.64 1.11
C VAL A 54 -16.65 -11.32 1.92
N HIS A 55 -16.51 -11.35 3.24
CA HIS A 55 -17.50 -11.95 4.13
C HIS A 55 -18.84 -11.23 4.03
N LEU A 56 -18.85 -9.89 4.06
CA LEU A 56 -20.05 -9.06 3.95
C LEU A 56 -20.75 -9.25 2.60
N ILE A 57 -19.99 -9.32 1.50
CA ILE A 57 -20.55 -9.58 0.17
C ILE A 57 -21.21 -10.97 0.12
N ARG A 58 -20.58 -11.99 0.70
CA ARG A 58 -21.10 -13.37 0.70
C ARG A 58 -22.38 -13.55 1.53
N HIS A 59 -22.51 -12.81 2.64
CA HIS A 59 -23.65 -12.95 3.55
C HIS A 59 -24.73 -11.89 3.32
N LYS A 60 -24.60 -11.06 2.28
CA LYS A 60 -25.61 -10.06 1.96
C LYS A 60 -26.88 -10.73 1.43
N SER A 61 -27.99 -10.51 2.14
CA SER A 61 -29.35 -10.83 1.68
C SER A 61 -30.12 -9.57 1.25
N GLY A 62 -30.99 -9.66 0.26
CA GLY A 62 -31.79 -8.55 -0.30
C GLY A 62 -31.68 -8.42 -1.83
N SER A 63 -32.50 -7.57 -2.45
CA SER A 63 -32.59 -7.50 -3.92
C SER A 63 -31.39 -6.83 -4.62
N LYS A 64 -30.50 -6.18 -3.86
CA LYS A 64 -29.28 -5.53 -4.38
C LYS A 64 -28.05 -6.27 -3.88
N GLY A 65 -27.28 -6.85 -4.80
CA GLY A 65 -25.98 -7.46 -4.52
C GLY A 65 -24.88 -6.42 -4.33
N TRP A 66 -23.79 -6.82 -3.68
CA TRP A 66 -22.58 -6.00 -3.53
C TRP A 66 -21.46 -6.56 -4.42
N MET A 67 -20.55 -5.70 -4.86
CA MET A 67 -19.40 -6.06 -5.70
C MET A 67 -18.13 -5.45 -5.12
N ALA A 68 -17.05 -6.23 -5.09
CA ALA A 68 -15.71 -5.73 -4.83
C ALA A 68 -14.95 -5.61 -6.16
N ILE A 69 -14.24 -4.50 -6.33
CA ILE A 69 -13.38 -4.26 -7.49
C ILE A 69 -11.94 -4.22 -7.00
N LYS A 70 -11.11 -5.11 -7.53
CA LYS A 70 -9.66 -5.08 -7.30
C LYS A 70 -8.98 -4.46 -8.51
N THR A 71 -8.43 -3.27 -8.31
CA THR A 71 -7.60 -2.59 -9.30
C THR A 71 -6.12 -2.84 -8.99
N ASP A 72 -5.34 -3.20 -10.00
CA ASP A 72 -3.88 -3.26 -9.91
C ASP A 72 -3.28 -2.23 -10.86
N ILE A 73 -2.20 -1.58 -10.45
CA ILE A 73 -1.54 -0.53 -11.23
C ILE A 73 -0.20 -1.09 -11.68
N GLU A 74 0.15 -0.87 -12.95
CA GLU A 74 1.47 -1.21 -13.46
C GLU A 74 2.58 -0.52 -12.66
N LYS A 75 3.75 -1.15 -12.55
CA LYS A 75 4.86 -0.62 -11.76
C LYS A 75 5.19 0.81 -12.20
N ALA A 76 5.36 1.69 -11.23
CA ALA A 76 5.75 3.09 -11.46
C ALA A 76 7.26 3.31 -11.71
N TYR A 77 8.08 2.26 -11.65
CA TYR A 77 9.54 2.35 -11.81
C TYR A 77 9.98 1.61 -13.07
N VAL A 78 10.88 2.23 -13.83
CA VAL A 78 11.50 1.65 -15.03
C VAL A 78 12.20 0.35 -14.65
N ASP A 79 12.01 -0.71 -15.45
CA ASP A 79 12.70 -2.00 -15.29
C ASP A 79 14.21 -1.87 -15.60
#